data_AF-A0A520ACD5-F1
#
_entry.id   AF-A0A520ACD5-F1
#
_cell.length_a   1.000
_cell.length_b   1.000
_cell.length_c   1.000
_cell.angle_alpha   90.00
_cell.angle_beta   90.00
_cell.angle_gamma   90.00
#
_symmetry.space_group_name_H-M   'P 1'
#
loop_
_entity.id
_entity.type
_entity.pdbx_description
1 polymer ?
#
loop_
_entity_poly.entity_id
_entity_poly.type
_entity_poly.pdbx_seq_one_letter_code
_entity_poly.pdbx_strand_id
1 'polypeptide(L)' 'KAILINIFGGIVRCDRVAQGVIDAYQEIGNIPVPIICRLQGTNAEEAKKLIDESGLKVYSAIALKEAADLVTKVLAEQA' A
#
# COMPACT_ATOMS: atom_id res chain seq x y z
N LYS A 1 1.13 -13.22 -8.73
CA LYS A 1 1.59 -13.23 -7.30
C LYS A 1 1.60 -11.78 -6.83
N ALA A 2 1.25 -11.48 -5.59
CA ALA A 2 1.16 -10.10 -5.08
C ALA A 2 1.71 -10.01 -3.66
N ILE A 3 2.10 -8.81 -3.24
CA ILE A 3 2.53 -8.50 -1.86
C ILE A 3 1.43 -7.68 -1.20
N LEU A 4 0.95 -8.13 -0.04
CA LEU A 4 0.04 -7.35 0.81
C LEU A 4 0.79 -6.91 2.08
N ILE A 5 1.02 -5.61 2.19
CA ILE A 5 1.53 -4.96 3.40
C ILE A 5 0.33 -4.57 4.24
N ASN A 6 0.18 -5.13 5.43
CA ASN A 6 -0.93 -4.83 6.33
C ASN A 6 -0.40 -4.26 7.65
N ILE A 7 -0.58 -2.96 7.87
CA ILE A 7 -0.05 -2.26 9.04
C ILE A 7 -1.17 -1.57 9.81
N PHE A 8 -1.15 -1.77 11.13
CA PHE A 8 -1.96 -1.01 12.07
C PHE A 8 -1.08 0.04 12.75
N GLY A 9 -1.25 1.31 12.38
CA GLY A 9 -0.62 2.46 13.01
C GLY A 9 -1.25 2.74 14.37
N GLY A 10 -0.67 2.16 15.43
CA GLY A 10 -1.03 2.48 16.81
C GLY A 10 -0.44 3.83 17.22
N ILE A 11 0.78 3.81 17.75
CA ILE A 11 1.51 5.03 18.16
C ILE A 11 2.08 5.79 16.95
N VAL A 12 2.48 5.06 15.91
CA VAL A 12 3.09 5.63 14.70
C VAL A 12 2.00 6.08 13.73
N ARG A 13 2.13 7.30 13.19
CA ARG A 13 1.21 7.83 12.17
C ARG A 13 1.38 7.08 10.85
N CYS A 14 0.26 6.76 10.20
CA CYS A 14 0.25 5.98 8.95
C CYS A 14 0.94 6.70 7.79
N ASP A 15 0.92 8.04 7.77
CA ASP A 15 1.58 8.84 6.73
C ASP A 15 3.10 8.64 6.71
N ARG A 16 3.75 8.55 7.89
CA ARG A 16 5.19 8.21 7.97
C ARG A 16 5.48 6.80 7.49
N VAL A 17 4.57 5.86 7.77
CA VAL A 17 4.69 4.48 7.29
C VAL A 17 4.54 4.44 5.76
N ALA A 18 3.56 5.15 5.20
CA ALA A 18 3.38 5.28 3.75
C ALA A 18 4.63 5.84 3.08
N GLN A 19 5.23 6.90 3.64
CA GLN A 19 6.47 7.47 3.11
C GLN A 19 7.60 6.43 3.09
N GLY A 20 7.78 5.66 4.17
CA GLY A 20 8.79 4.59 4.21
C GLY A 20 8.57 3.50 3.15
N VAL A 21 7.31 3.17 2.82
CA VAL A 21 6.98 2.24 1.74
C VAL A 21 7.35 2.81 0.37
N ILE A 22 7.08 4.10 0.14
CA ILE A 22 7.43 4.81 -1.10
C ILE A 22 8.95 4.86 -1.27
N ASP A 23 9.67 5.26 -0.23
CA ASP A 23 11.12 5.38 -0.25
C ASP A 23 11.77 4.01 -0.52
N ALA A 24 11.31 2.96 0.15
CA ALA A 24 11.80 1.59 -0.06
C ALA A 24 11.52 1.08 -1.47
N TYR A 25 10.35 1.41 -2.05
CA TYR A 25 10.04 1.06 -3.43
C TYR A 25 11.02 1.72 -4.41
N GLN A 26 11.31 3.01 -4.20
CA GLN A 26 12.22 3.77 -5.05
C GLN A 26 13.67 3.25 -4.94
N GLU A 27 14.11 2.86 -3.75
CA GLU A 27 15.46 2.31 -3.52
C GLU A 27 15.64 0.93 -4.16
N ILE A 28 14.64 0.04 -4.03
CA ILE A 28 14.66 -1.29 -4.64
C ILE A 28 14.50 -1.19 -6.17
N GLY A 29 13.69 -0.24 -6.63
CA GLY A 29 13.44 0.05 -8.04
C GLY A 29 12.49 -0.97 -8.69
N ASN A 30 13.00 -2.15 -9.04
CA ASN A 30 12.23 -3.13 -9.84
C ASN A 30 11.62 -4.24 -8.98
N ILE A 31 10.33 -4.11 -8.68
CA ILE A 31 9.55 -5.13 -7.99
C ILE A 31 8.61 -5.78 -9.02
N PRO A 32 8.81 -7.08 -9.35
CA PRO A 32 8.07 -7.74 -10.44
C PRO A 32 6.63 -8.12 -10.06
N VAL A 33 6.22 -7.84 -8.82
CA VAL A 33 4.90 -8.15 -8.28
C VAL A 33 4.25 -6.88 -7.75
N PRO A 34 2.93 -6.72 -7.93
CA PRO A 34 2.22 -5.55 -7.43
C PRO A 34 2.14 -5.57 -5.91
N ILE A 35 2.15 -4.38 -5.31
CA ILE A 35 2.10 -4.17 -3.87
C ILE A 35 0.76 -3.53 -3.52
N ILE A 36 0.08 -4.11 -2.53
CA ILE A 36 -1.10 -3.55 -1.91
C ILE A 36 -0.70 -3.18 -0.48
N CYS A 37 -0.91 -1.94 -0.07
CA CYS A 37 -0.57 -1.42 1.25
C CYS A 37 -1.85 -1.01 1.97
N ARG A 38 -2.21 -1.77 3.00
CA ARG A 38 -3.33 -1.45 3.88
C ARG A 38 -2.80 -0.80 5.14
N LEU A 39 -3.23 0.44 5.37
CA LEU A 39 -2.83 1.26 6.51
C LEU A 39 -4.08 1.64 7.31
N GLN A 40 -4.14 1.25 8.57
CA GLN A 40 -5.21 1.67 9.49
C GLN A 40 -4.62 2.28 10.75
N GLY A 41 -5.09 3.46 11.14
CA GLY A 41 -4.61 4.17 12.32
C GLY A 41 -4.72 5.68 12.16
N THR A 42 -3.96 6.43 12.96
CA THR A 42 -3.85 7.89 12.84
C THR A 42 -3.32 8.26 11.45
N ASN A 43 -3.99 9.21 10.79
CA ASN A 43 -3.67 9.71 9.44
C ASN A 43 -3.73 8.64 8.33
N ALA A 44 -4.62 7.65 8.45
CA ALA A 44 -4.79 6.62 7.42
C ALA A 44 -5.23 7.20 6.06
N GLU A 45 -6.08 8.23 6.06
CA GLU A 45 -6.54 8.88 4.82
C GLU A 45 -5.40 9.65 4.12
N GLU A 46 -4.58 10.38 4.87
CA GLU A 46 -3.40 11.07 4.33
C GLU A 46 -2.38 10.06 3.79
N ALA A 47 -2.17 8.96 4.51
CA ALA A 47 -1.30 7.87 4.07
C ALA A 47 -1.79 7.24 2.76
N LYS A 48 -3.11 7.06 2.62
CA LYS A 48 -3.75 6.59 1.40
C LYS A 48 -3.45 7.53 0.23
N LYS A 49 -3.69 8.83 0.42
CA LYS A 49 -3.41 9.86 -0.59
C LYS A 49 -1.94 9.88 -1.00
N LEU A 50 -1.01 9.82 -0.05
CA LEU A 50 0.43 9.78 -0.33
C LEU A 50 0.81 8.62 -1.25
N ILE A 51 0.27 7.43 -1.00
CA ILE A 51 0.55 6.26 -1.86
C ILE A 51 -0.10 6.44 -3.24
N ASP A 52 -1.35 6.88 -3.30
CA ASP A 52 -2.08 7.03 -4.56
C ASP A 52 -1.47 8.13 -5.46
N GLU A 53 -0.90 9.18 -4.86
CA GLU A 53 -0.22 10.28 -5.56
C GLU A 53 1.25 9.98 -5.90
N SER A 54 1.83 8.90 -5.35
CA SER A 54 3.25 8.56 -5.56
C SER A 54 3.61 8.18 -7.00
N GLY A 55 2.61 7.86 -7.83
CA GLY A 55 2.81 7.38 -9.22
C GLY A 55 3.45 5.99 -9.29
N LEU A 56 3.63 5.30 -8.16
CA LEU A 56 4.19 3.96 -8.08
C LEU A 56 3.10 2.90 -8.33
N LYS A 57 3.51 1.67 -8.66
CA LYS A 57 2.60 0.50 -8.74
C LYS A 57 2.28 -0.05 -7.35
N VAL A 58 1.89 0.84 -6.44
CA VAL A 58 1.48 0.52 -5.07
C VAL A 58 0.03 0.96 -4.91
N TYR A 59 -0.83 0.02 -4.53
CA TYR A 59 -2.25 0.28 -4.27
C TYR A 59 -2.44 0.49 -2.79
N SER A 60 -3.28 1.44 -2.39
CA SER A 60 -3.56 1.70 -0.98
C SER A 60 -4.98 1.30 -0.59
N ALA A 61 -5.15 0.81 0.64
CA ALA A 61 -6.44 0.44 1.23
C ALA A 61 -6.52 0.84 2.70
N ILE A 62 -7.72 1.02 3.23
CA ILE A 62 -7.94 1.25 4.67
C ILE A 62 -8.59 0.02 5.30
N ALA A 63 -9.65 -0.50 4.67
CA ALA A 63 -10.35 -1.67 5.15
C ALA A 63 -9.64 -2.96 4.73
N LEU A 64 -9.69 -3.99 5.58
CA LEU A 64 -9.12 -5.29 5.24
C LEU A 64 -9.84 -5.95 4.05
N LYS A 65 -11.17 -5.78 3.99
CA LYS A 65 -11.97 -6.28 2.87
C LYS A 65 -11.56 -5.63 1.54
N GLU A 66 -11.42 -4.31 1.54
CA GLU A 66 -10.94 -3.55 0.38
C GLU A 66 -9.56 -4.04 -0.08
N ALA A 67 -8.64 -4.27 0.86
CA ALA A 67 -7.32 -4.80 0.54
C ALA A 67 -7.38 -6.20 -0.10
N ALA A 68 -8.25 -7.08 0.40
CA ALA A 68 -8.45 -8.42 -0.16
C ALA A 68 -9.07 -8.38 -1.57
N ASP A 69 -10.04 -7.50 -1.78
CA ASP A 69 -10.68 -7.27 -3.07
C ASP A 69 -9.66 -6.73 -4.10
N LEU A 70 -8.79 -5.81 -3.67
CA LEU A 70 -7.70 -5.28 -4.50
C LEU A 70 -6.68 -6.35 -4.88
N VAL A 71 -6.26 -7.21 -3.95
CA VAL A 71 -5.36 -8.32 -4.25
C VAL A 71 -5.96 -9.21 -5.34
N THR A 72 -7.25 -9.55 -5.21
CA THR A 72 -7.95 -10.39 -6.20
C THR A 72 -8.01 -9.71 -7.56
N LYS A 73 -8.40 -8.43 -7.60
CA LYS A 73 -8.49 -7.62 -8.82
C LYS A 73 -7.15 -7.55 -9.54
N VAL A 74 -6.09 -7.20 -8.82
CA VAL A 74 -4.77 -7.01 -9.41
C VAL A 74 -4.18 -8.34 -9.92
N LEU A 75 -4.47 -9.46 -9.24
CA LEU A 75 -4.07 -10.78 -9.73
C LEU A 75 -4.82 -11.18 -11.02
N ALA A 76 -6.09 -10.80 -11.15
CA ALA A 76 -6.89 -11.07 -12.35
C ALA A 76 -6.44 -10.25 -13.56
N GLU A 77 -5.99 -9.00 -13.36
CA GLU A 77 -5.46 -8.13 -14.42
C GLU A 77 -4.08 -8.58 -14.94
N GLN A 78 -3.38 -9.42 -14.18
CA GLN A 78 -2.06 -9.98 -14.54
C GLN A 78 -2.11 -11.40 -15.10
N ALA A 79 -3.30 -12.01 -15.19
CA ALA A 79 -3.53 -13.33 -15.75
C ALA A 79 -3.78 -13.25 -17.26
#